data_AF-A0A1J4XKS5-F1
#
_entry.id   AF-A0A1J4XKS5-F1
#
_cell.length_a   1.000
_cell.length_b   1.000
_cell.length_c   1.000
_cell.angle_alpha   90.00
_cell.angle_beta   90.00
_cell.angle_gamma   90.00
#
_symmetry.space_group_name_H-M   'P 1'
#
loop_
_entity.id
_entity.type
_entity.pdbx_description
1 polymer ?
#
loop_
_entity_poly.entity_id
_entity_poly.type
_entity_poly.pdbx_seq_one_letter_code
_entity_poly.pdbx_strand_id
1 'polypeptide(L)'
;MNNALKILVPAILLNGLTIVGLVLTERSGFAMAVLAGALLPVTISTISLGLFSQKKNLTFKQAQAFMLYSFMAKMILIGGWVVLMATSENVPLIPFISSLLINFLAWHMSEAYHIRPLLADVVSENMEKS
;
A
#
# COMPACT_ATOMS: atom_id res chain seq x y z
N MET A 1 -14.06 15.66 -0.19
CA MET A 1 -13.63 14.43 0.52
C MET A 1 -12.15 14.23 0.26
N ASN A 2 -11.32 14.21 1.31
CA ASN A 2 -9.85 14.13 1.20
C ASN A 2 -9.45 12.88 0.39
N ASN A 3 -8.53 12.98 -0.57
CA ASN A 3 -8.15 11.85 -1.43
C ASN A 3 -7.65 10.64 -0.61
N ALA A 4 -7.03 10.91 0.55
CA ALA A 4 -6.67 9.88 1.53
C ALA A 4 -7.88 9.06 2.04
N LEU A 5 -9.05 9.68 2.19
CA LEU A 5 -10.27 9.01 2.68
C LEU A 5 -10.87 8.07 1.62
N LYS A 6 -10.75 8.41 0.33
CA LYS A 6 -11.20 7.56 -0.78
C LYS A 6 -10.37 6.28 -0.91
N ILE A 7 -9.11 6.36 -0.51
CA ILE A 7 -8.16 5.23 -0.49
C ILE A 7 -8.42 4.33 0.73
N LEU A 8 -8.81 4.92 1.87
CA LEU A 8 -9.06 4.20 3.12
C LEU A 8 -10.32 3.31 3.08
N VAL A 9 -11.35 3.70 2.34
CA VAL A 9 -12.64 2.99 2.33
C VAL A 9 -12.57 1.59 1.67
N PRO A 10 -12.01 1.43 0.45
CA PRO A 10 -11.79 0.11 -0.13
C PRO A 10 -10.82 -0.73 0.72
N ALA A 11 -9.86 -0.08 1.39
CA ALA A 11 -8.93 -0.69 2.33
C ALA A 11 -9.65 -1.46 3.42
N ILE A 12 -10.54 -0.76 4.09
CA ILE A 12 -11.22 -1.22 5.27
C ILE A 12 -12.24 -2.29 4.85
N LEU A 13 -12.84 -2.16 3.66
CA LEU A 13 -13.76 -3.16 3.11
C LEU A 13 -13.05 -4.46 2.73
N LEU A 14 -11.95 -4.41 1.95
CA LEU A 14 -11.23 -5.62 1.53
C LEU A 14 -10.62 -6.35 2.75
N ASN A 15 -10.04 -5.59 3.67
CA ASN A 15 -9.48 -6.14 4.89
C ASN A 15 -10.57 -6.62 5.85
N GLY A 16 -11.67 -5.89 5.99
CA GLY A 16 -12.82 -6.29 6.80
C GLY A 16 -13.44 -7.61 6.33
N LEU A 17 -13.58 -7.80 5.03
CA LEU A 17 -14.03 -9.08 4.43
C LEU A 17 -13.04 -10.23 4.71
N THR A 18 -11.75 -9.93 4.68
CA THR A 18 -10.70 -10.90 4.99
C THR A 18 -10.72 -11.28 6.48
N ILE A 19 -10.95 -10.32 7.38
CA ILE A 19 -11.14 -10.56 8.82
C ILE A 19 -12.38 -11.42 9.06
N VAL A 20 -13.52 -11.07 8.45
CA VAL A 20 -14.77 -11.83 8.60
C VAL A 20 -14.57 -13.26 8.11
N GLY A 21 -13.97 -13.45 6.94
CA GLY A 21 -13.66 -14.78 6.40
C GLY A 21 -12.74 -15.60 7.31
N LEU A 22 -11.81 -14.95 8.01
CA LEU A 22 -10.83 -15.63 8.87
C LEU A 22 -11.34 -15.88 10.30
N VAL A 23 -12.13 -14.97 10.87
CA VAL A 23 -12.84 -15.18 12.15
C VAL A 23 -13.78 -16.37 12.06
N LEU A 24 -14.44 -16.56 10.91
CA LEU A 24 -15.27 -17.74 10.63
C LEU A 24 -14.49 -19.07 10.55
N THR A 25 -13.14 -19.02 10.49
CA THR A 25 -12.28 -20.23 10.42
C THR A 25 -11.59 -20.57 11.74
N GLU A 26 -11.86 -19.82 12.82
CA GLU A 26 -11.21 -19.94 14.16
C GLU A 26 -9.67 -19.85 14.18
N ARG A 27 -9.03 -19.44 13.07
CA ARG A 27 -7.57 -19.29 12.96
C ARG A 27 -7.13 -17.85 13.26
N SER A 28 -7.27 -17.42 14.51
CA SER A 28 -6.97 -16.04 14.96
C SER A 28 -5.53 -15.59 14.70
N GLY A 29 -4.54 -16.48 14.83
CA GLY A 29 -3.13 -16.16 14.51
C GLY A 29 -2.89 -15.88 13.02
N PHE A 30 -3.58 -16.61 12.14
CA PHE A 30 -3.55 -16.37 10.70
C PHE A 30 -4.30 -15.08 10.33
N ALA A 31 -5.42 -14.78 11.01
CA ALA A 31 -6.15 -13.53 10.83
C ALA A 31 -5.29 -12.30 11.13
N MET A 32 -4.54 -12.33 12.23
CA MET A 32 -3.61 -11.24 12.59
C MET A 32 -2.46 -11.13 11.58
N ALA A 33 -1.95 -12.26 11.08
CA ALA A 33 -0.87 -12.27 10.10
C ALA A 33 -1.29 -11.62 8.76
N VAL A 34 -2.50 -11.93 8.29
CA VAL A 34 -3.07 -11.37 7.06
C VAL A 34 -3.42 -9.90 7.25
N LEU A 35 -4.00 -9.53 8.39
CA LEU A 35 -4.31 -8.15 8.75
C LEU A 35 -3.06 -7.27 8.77
N ALA A 36 -2.01 -7.72 9.45
CA ALA A 36 -0.75 -6.98 9.50
C ALA A 36 -0.14 -6.87 8.11
N GLY A 37 -0.11 -7.95 7.32
CA GLY A 37 0.37 -7.92 5.94
C GLY A 37 -0.41 -6.99 5.01
N ALA A 38 -1.68 -6.72 5.32
CA ALA A 38 -2.52 -5.84 4.53
C ALA A 38 -2.53 -4.38 5.01
N LEU A 39 -2.41 -4.14 6.33
CA LEU A 39 -2.34 -2.80 6.93
C LEU A 39 -1.00 -2.11 6.67
N LEU A 40 0.08 -2.88 6.56
CA LEU A 40 1.43 -2.34 6.39
C LEU A 40 1.58 -1.59 5.06
N PRO A 41 1.17 -2.15 3.89
CA PRO A 41 1.15 -1.41 2.63
C PRO A 41 0.21 -0.20 2.64
N VAL A 42 -0.96 -0.29 3.29
CA VAL A 42 -1.91 0.84 3.40
C VAL A 42 -1.24 2.00 4.10
N THR A 43 -0.61 1.73 5.24
CA THR A 43 -0.02 2.73 6.12
C THR A 43 1.11 3.44 5.41
N ILE A 44 2.01 2.69 4.76
CA ILE A 44 3.12 3.28 3.99
C ILE A 44 2.57 4.11 2.82
N SER A 45 1.60 3.59 2.07
CA SER A 45 1.01 4.31 0.93
C SER A 45 0.32 5.60 1.39
N THR A 46 -0.41 5.56 2.49
CA THR A 46 -1.14 6.72 3.04
C THR A 46 -0.16 7.79 3.55
N ILE A 47 0.89 7.39 4.27
CA ILE A 47 1.95 8.32 4.72
C ILE A 47 2.66 8.92 3.51
N SER A 48 3.02 8.10 2.52
CA SER A 48 3.69 8.54 1.30
C SER A 48 2.84 9.57 0.54
N LEU A 49 1.56 9.29 0.31
CA LEU A 49 0.62 10.22 -0.31
C LEU A 49 0.42 11.50 0.50
N GLY A 50 0.34 11.40 1.83
CA GLY A 50 0.22 12.56 2.72
C GLY A 50 1.44 13.49 2.61
N LEU A 51 2.64 12.92 2.67
CA LEU A 51 3.90 13.66 2.49
C LEU A 51 4.02 14.27 1.09
N PHE A 52 3.61 13.52 0.06
CA PHE A 52 3.63 14.01 -1.32
C PHE A 52 2.64 15.16 -1.52
N SER A 53 1.43 15.06 -0.97
CA SER A 53 0.40 16.08 -1.05
C SER A 53 0.76 17.38 -0.30
N GLN A 54 1.66 17.33 0.69
CA GLN A 54 2.16 18.54 1.38
C GLN A 54 3.22 19.29 0.57
N LYS A 55 3.89 18.64 -0.38
CA LYS A 55 4.93 19.26 -1.21
C LYS A 55 4.33 19.78 -2.52
N LYS A 56 3.86 21.03 -2.49
CA LYS A 56 3.19 21.66 -3.64
C LYS A 56 4.07 21.91 -4.88
N ASN A 57 5.39 21.91 -4.76
CA ASN A 57 6.33 22.23 -5.85
C ASN A 57 7.43 21.16 -6.00
N LEU A 58 7.05 19.91 -6.28
CA LEU A 58 8.02 18.86 -6.58
C LEU A 58 8.35 18.86 -8.08
N THR A 59 9.64 18.93 -8.40
CA THR A 59 10.09 18.65 -9.78
C THR A 59 9.82 17.20 -10.16
N PHE A 60 9.68 16.89 -11.45
CA PHE A 60 9.46 15.53 -11.94
C PHE A 60 10.49 14.53 -11.39
N LYS A 61 11.78 14.92 -11.38
CA LYS A 61 12.87 14.10 -10.80
C LYS A 61 12.66 13.82 -9.31
N GLN A 62 12.25 14.82 -8.53
CA GLN A 62 11.99 14.64 -7.09
C GLN A 62 10.75 13.77 -6.84
N ALA A 63 9.70 13.93 -7.66
CA ALA A 63 8.51 13.10 -7.57
C ALA A 63 8.83 11.63 -7.90
N GLN A 64 9.62 11.38 -8.95
CA GLN A 64 10.09 10.04 -9.32
C GLN A 64 10.97 9.42 -8.24
N ALA A 65 11.91 10.18 -7.68
CA ALA A 65 12.74 9.72 -6.57
C ALA A 65 11.89 9.36 -5.33
N PHE A 66 10.90 10.19 -4.99
CA PHE A 66 10.00 9.94 -3.87
C PHE A 66 9.17 8.67 -4.07
N MET A 67 8.61 8.46 -5.26
CA MET A 67 7.89 7.22 -5.60
C MET A 67 8.80 5.99 -5.49
N LEU A 68 10.04 6.09 -5.98
CA LEU A 68 11.01 5.00 -5.90
C LEU A 68 11.35 4.65 -4.44
N TYR A 69 11.60 5.65 -3.59
CA TYR A 69 11.87 5.43 -2.17
C TYR A 69 10.66 4.82 -1.45
N SER A 70 9.43 5.30 -1.75
CA SER A 70 8.20 4.72 -1.21
C SER A 70 8.04 3.26 -1.60
N PHE A 71 8.31 2.92 -2.86
CA PHE A 71 8.27 1.56 -3.35
C PHE A 71 9.32 0.66 -2.68
N MET A 72 10.58 1.13 -2.57
CA MET A 72 11.64 0.40 -1.87
C MET A 72 11.32 0.16 -0.40
N ALA A 73 10.77 1.16 0.30
CA ALA A 73 10.34 1.01 1.69
C ALA A 73 9.25 -0.07 1.84
N LYS A 74 8.27 -0.12 0.93
CA LYS A 74 7.26 -1.20 0.90
C LYS A 74 7.90 -2.56 0.70
N MET A 75 8.83 -2.69 -0.26
CA MET A 75 9.51 -3.96 -0.53
C MET A 75 10.30 -4.47 0.67
N ILE A 76 11.06 -3.59 1.36
CA ILE A 76 11.83 -3.97 2.54
C ILE A 76 10.89 -4.41 3.68
N LEU A 77 9.85 -3.64 3.97
CA LEU A 77 8.95 -3.91 5.08
C LEU A 77 8.08 -5.15 4.83
N ILE A 78 7.55 -5.30 3.62
CA ILE A 78 6.78 -6.49 3.22
C ILE A 78 7.70 -7.71 3.17
N GLY A 79 8.91 -7.58 2.62
CA GLY A 79 9.89 -8.66 2.57
C GLY A 79 10.28 -9.16 3.96
N GLY A 80 10.58 -8.24 4.88
CA GLY A 80 10.85 -8.59 6.28
C GLY A 80 9.65 -9.27 6.96
N TRP A 81 8.44 -8.77 6.71
CA TRP A 81 7.21 -9.39 7.21
C TRP A 81 6.99 -10.81 6.66
N VAL A 82 7.22 -11.03 5.36
CA VAL A 82 7.14 -12.35 4.73
C VAL A 82 8.14 -13.32 5.33
N VAL A 83 9.38 -12.89 5.58
CA VAL A 83 10.40 -13.74 6.20
C VAL A 83 9.93 -14.19 7.60
N LEU A 84 9.43 -13.26 8.42
CA LEU A 84 8.91 -13.60 9.76
C LEU A 84 7.74 -14.60 9.70
N MET A 85 6.82 -14.42 8.76
CA MET A 85 5.66 -15.29 8.61
C MET A 85 6.02 -16.65 7.99
N ALA A 86 6.98 -16.70 7.07
CA ALA A 86 7.47 -17.94 6.50
C ALA A 86 8.20 -18.82 7.53
N THR A 87 8.79 -18.20 8.55
CA THR A 87 9.38 -18.91 9.70
C THR A 87 8.36 -19.27 10.79
N SER A 88 7.08 -18.90 10.63
CA SER A 88 6.04 -19.21 11.62
C SER A 88 5.38 -20.56 11.31
N GLU A 89 5.40 -21.49 12.27
CA GLU A 89 4.74 -22.80 12.13
C GLU A 89 3.20 -22.70 12.07
N ASN A 90 2.63 -21.57 12.47
CA ASN A 90 1.18 -21.37 12.62
C ASN A 90 0.53 -20.69 11.42
N VAL A 91 1.30 -20.30 10.40
CA VAL A 91 0.81 -19.54 9.25
C VAL A 91 0.82 -20.41 8.00
N PRO A 92 -0.36 -20.76 7.44
CA PRO A 92 -0.42 -21.48 6.17
C PRO A 92 0.15 -20.59 5.05
N LEU A 93 1.29 -21.01 4.49
CA LEU A 93 2.11 -20.19 3.59
C LEU A 93 1.37 -19.78 2.31
N ILE A 94 0.67 -20.71 1.66
CA ILE A 94 -0.04 -20.44 0.41
C ILE A 94 -1.11 -19.34 0.57
N PRO A 95 -2.12 -19.48 1.45
CA PRO A 95 -3.14 -18.45 1.59
C PRO A 95 -2.57 -17.14 2.15
N PHE A 96 -1.49 -17.20 2.95
CA PHE A 96 -0.75 -16.01 3.35
C PHE A 96 -0.16 -15.25 2.14
N ILE A 97 0.63 -15.92 1.30
CA ILE A 97 1.24 -15.31 0.12
C ILE A 97 0.17 -14.80 -0.86
N SER A 98 -0.89 -15.58 -1.10
CA SER A 98 -1.99 -15.15 -1.97
C SER A 98 -2.69 -13.89 -1.44
N SER A 99 -3.01 -13.84 -0.15
CA SER A 99 -3.62 -12.67 0.47
C SER A 99 -2.70 -11.44 0.41
N LEU A 100 -1.40 -11.65 0.60
CA LEU A 100 -0.40 -10.60 0.55
C LEU A 100 -0.26 -10.03 -0.86
N LEU A 101 -0.20 -10.89 -1.88
CA LEU A 101 -0.10 -10.49 -3.29
C LEU A 101 -1.34 -9.71 -3.74
N ILE A 102 -2.53 -10.19 -3.40
CA ILE A 102 -3.79 -9.51 -3.73
C ILE A 102 -3.83 -8.13 -3.08
N ASN A 103 -3.50 -8.05 -1.78
CA ASN A 103 -3.45 -6.78 -1.07
C ASN A 103 -2.38 -5.86 -1.67
N PHE A 104 -1.15 -6.33 -1.84
CA PHE A 104 -0.08 -5.54 -2.42
C PHE A 104 -0.44 -4.96 -3.79
N LEU A 105 -1.00 -5.78 -4.68
CA LEU A 105 -1.41 -5.34 -6.01
C LEU A 105 -2.53 -4.31 -5.95
N ALA A 106 -3.58 -4.57 -5.14
CA ALA A 106 -4.68 -3.64 -4.94
C ALA A 106 -4.18 -2.28 -4.41
N TRP A 107 -3.23 -2.31 -3.47
CA TRP A 107 -2.63 -1.12 -2.88
C TRP A 107 -1.79 -0.33 -3.86
N HIS A 108 -0.98 -1.04 -4.64
CA HIS A 108 -0.09 -0.38 -5.57
C HIS A 108 -0.85 0.22 -6.75
N MET A 109 -1.89 -0.46 -7.24
CA MET A 109 -2.81 0.09 -8.25
C MET A 109 -3.58 1.30 -7.74
N SER A 110 -4.07 1.26 -6.50
CA SER A 110 -4.77 2.39 -5.87
C SER A 110 -3.85 3.62 -5.74
N GLU A 111 -2.62 3.43 -5.27
CA GLU A 111 -1.62 4.50 -5.18
C GLU A 111 -1.29 5.08 -6.56
N ALA A 112 -1.01 4.22 -7.55
CA ALA A 112 -0.69 4.65 -8.91
C ALA A 112 -1.84 5.47 -9.54
N TYR A 113 -3.09 5.05 -9.32
CA TYR A 113 -4.27 5.80 -9.79
C TYR A 113 -4.34 7.21 -9.21
N HIS A 114 -4.01 7.38 -7.92
CA HIS A 114 -4.08 8.68 -7.25
C HIS A 114 -2.88 9.58 -7.50
N ILE A 115 -1.69 9.01 -7.74
CA ILE A 115 -0.50 9.79 -8.09
C ILE A 115 -0.56 10.28 -9.55
N ARG A 116 -1.22 9.55 -10.45
CA ARG A 116 -1.34 9.90 -11.87
C ARG A 116 -1.76 11.36 -12.15
N PRO A 117 -2.86 11.90 -11.56
CA PRO A 117 -3.22 13.31 -11.78
C PRO A 117 -2.19 14.29 -11.21
N LEU A 118 -1.57 13.97 -10.07
CA LEU A 118 -0.54 14.82 -9.47
C LEU A 118 0.73 14.90 -10.34
N LEU A 119 1.07 13.82 -11.04
CA LEU A 119 2.16 13.81 -12.02
C LEU A 119 1.79 14.56 -13.31
N ALA A 120 0.52 14.55 -13.73
CA ALA A 120 0.07 15.28 -14.91
C ALA A 120 0.26 16.79 -14.74
N ASP A 121 -0.05 17.32 -13.56
CA ASP A 121 0.16 18.74 -13.23
C ASP A 121 1.66 19.10 -13.30
N VAL A 122 2.53 18.27 -12.71
CA VAL A 122 3.99 18.47 -12.73
C VAL A 122 4.57 18.40 -14.16
N VAL A 123 4.03 17.53 -15.03
CA VAL A 123 4.48 17.43 -16.43
C VAL A 123 4.03 18.65 -17.23
N SER A 124 2.80 19.14 -17.01
CA SER A 124 2.27 20.31 -17.71
C SER A 124 3.02 21.61 -17.39
N GLU A 125 3.34 21.87 -16.11
CA GLU A 125 4.09 23.07 -15.70
C GLU A 125 5.53 23.11 -16.24
N ASN A 126 6.15 21.96 -16.48
CA ASN A 126 7.51 21.90 -17.04
C ASN A 126 7.53 22.10 -18.56
N MET A 127 6.42 21.81 -19.27
CA MET A 127 6.32 22.06 -20.71
C MET A 127 6.01 23.52 -21.05
N GLU A 128 5.37 24.27 -20.14
CA GLU A 128 5.17 25.73 -20.33
C GLU A 128 6.42 26.57 -20.02
N LYS A 129 7.38 26.02 -19.27
CA LYS A 129 8.62 26.71 -18.87
C LYS A 129 9.84 26.36 -19.74
N SER A 130 9.67 25.47 -20.72
CA SER A 130 10.70 25.03 -21.68
C SER A 130 10.48 25.68 -23.04
#